data_AF-A0A1H8FSI0-F1
#
_entry.id   AF-A0A1H8FSI0-F1
#
_cell.length_a   1.000
_cell.length_b   1.000
_cell.length_c   1.000
_cell.angle_alpha   90.00
_cell.angle_beta   90.00
_cell.angle_gamma   90.00
#
_symmetry.space_group_name_H-M   'P 1'
#
loop_
_entity.id
_entity.type
_entity.pdbx_description
1 polymer ?
#
loop_
_entity_poly.entity_id
_entity_poly.type
_entity_poly.pdbx_seq_one_letter_code
_entity_poly.pdbx_strand_id
1 'polypeptide(L)'
;MRNRLITVTIVIVLLLFGAFTIKHASFGKTTETFSSAILKVGSSGKDVKELQGRLKELGFFNGAIDGVFGTKTKNSVTWFQWKFGMKADGVVGAKTKVKLWEATKDWKPTAESSGTGSTGTGTSPPASSGSTDLSKSNKLGLSANDLKLMANAVYGESRGEPYIGQVAVAAVILNRVKSQSFPNTVSGVIFQPGAFTAVADGQIWLTPNENAKKAVQDAINGLDPTGGCIYYFNPETATSKWIWSRPQVKTIGKHIFCM
;
A
#
# COMPACT_ATOMS: atom_id res chain seq x y z
N MET A 1 32.17 -60.92 -26.34
CA MET A 1 31.32 -60.32 -25.28
C MET A 1 31.69 -58.87 -24.98
N ARG A 2 32.98 -58.50 -24.90
CA ARG A 2 33.47 -57.14 -24.60
C ARG A 2 32.89 -56.02 -25.48
N ASN A 3 32.80 -56.23 -26.80
CA ASN A 3 32.30 -55.19 -27.72
C ASN A 3 30.80 -54.92 -27.56
N ARG A 4 30.00 -55.96 -27.23
CA ARG A 4 28.56 -55.80 -26.99
C ARG A 4 28.28 -55.05 -25.69
N LEU A 5 29.13 -55.22 -24.68
CA LEU A 5 29.02 -54.48 -23.42
C LEU A 5 29.28 -52.98 -23.65
N ILE A 6 30.33 -52.64 -24.41
CA ILE A 6 30.69 -51.25 -24.75
C ILE A 6 29.56 -50.56 -25.53
N THR A 7 28.96 -51.24 -26.51
CA THR A 7 27.84 -50.67 -27.30
C THR A 7 26.62 -50.39 -26.42
N VAL A 8 26.28 -51.29 -25.50
CA VAL A 8 25.14 -51.11 -24.58
C VAL A 8 25.38 -49.94 -23.62
N THR A 9 26.60 -49.78 -23.08
CA THR A 9 26.92 -48.66 -22.19
C THR A 9 26.86 -47.31 -22.91
N ILE A 10 27.34 -47.22 -24.16
CA ILE A 10 27.28 -45.99 -24.96
C ILE A 10 25.83 -45.58 -25.24
N VAL A 11 24.96 -46.54 -25.57
CA VAL A 11 23.53 -46.27 -25.80
C VAL A 11 22.83 -45.80 -24.54
N ILE A 12 23.14 -46.39 -23.38
CA ILE A 12 22.56 -45.97 -22.09
C ILE A 12 23.03 -44.55 -21.72
N VAL A 13 24.32 -44.23 -21.90
CA VAL A 13 24.85 -42.88 -21.63
C VAL A 13 24.22 -41.85 -22.57
N LEU A 14 24.06 -42.17 -23.86
CA LEU A 14 23.38 -41.27 -24.83
C LEU A 14 21.90 -41.09 -24.52
N LEU A 15 21.20 -42.14 -24.06
CA LEU A 15 19.80 -42.05 -23.64
C LEU A 15 19.64 -41.23 -22.34
N LEU A 16 20.57 -41.36 -21.39
CA LEU A 16 20.59 -40.57 -20.16
C LEU A 16 20.93 -39.09 -20.44
N PHE A 17 21.86 -38.81 -21.36
CA PHE A 17 22.19 -37.44 -21.78
C PHE A 17 21.07 -36.82 -22.62
N GLY A 18 20.42 -37.58 -23.50
CA GLY A 18 19.25 -37.16 -24.26
C GLY A 18 18.02 -36.89 -23.37
N ALA A 19 17.79 -37.72 -22.34
CA ALA A 19 16.73 -37.47 -21.36
C ALA A 19 17.03 -36.26 -20.48
N PHE A 20 18.31 -35.98 -20.18
CA PHE A 20 18.76 -34.80 -19.45
C PHE A 20 18.57 -33.51 -20.28
N THR A 21 18.90 -33.52 -21.57
CA THR A 21 18.66 -32.38 -22.47
C THR A 21 17.18 -32.13 -22.69
N ILE A 22 16.34 -33.17 -22.80
CA ILE A 22 14.87 -33.02 -22.94
C ILE A 22 14.24 -32.49 -21.64
N LYS A 23 14.72 -32.89 -20.44
CA LYS A 23 14.26 -32.31 -19.17
C LYS A 23 14.68 -30.85 -18.96
N HIS A 24 15.79 -30.42 -19.54
CA HIS A 24 16.24 -29.02 -19.47
C HIS A 24 15.74 -28.13 -20.62
N ALA A 25 15.25 -28.70 -21.72
CA ALA A 25 14.76 -27.96 -22.88
C ALA A 25 13.35 -27.35 -22.71
N SER A 26 12.69 -27.55 -21.56
CA SER A 26 11.37 -26.96 -21.26
C SER A 26 11.43 -25.79 -20.28
N PHE A 27 12.58 -25.10 -20.17
CA PHE A 27 12.57 -23.73 -19.66
C PHE A 27 11.96 -22.84 -20.75
N GLY A 28 10.63 -22.70 -20.70
CA GLY A 28 9.92 -21.72 -21.52
C GLY A 28 10.59 -20.36 -21.39
N LYS A 29 10.69 -19.61 -22.50
CA LYS A 29 11.21 -18.23 -22.52
C LYS A 29 10.63 -17.44 -21.34
N THR A 30 11.44 -17.20 -20.32
CA THR A 30 11.05 -16.37 -19.18
C THR A 30 10.92 -14.95 -19.73
N THR A 31 9.68 -14.48 -19.87
CA THR A 31 9.45 -13.07 -20.21
C THR A 31 9.80 -12.25 -18.98
N GLU A 32 10.83 -11.41 -19.07
CA GLU A 32 11.19 -10.47 -18.01
C GLU A 32 9.96 -9.64 -17.62
N THR A 33 9.61 -9.66 -16.34
CA THR A 33 8.38 -9.02 -15.85
C THR A 33 8.54 -7.50 -15.73
N PHE A 34 9.75 -7.02 -15.49
CA PHE A 34 10.13 -5.62 -15.58
C PHE A 34 11.27 -5.46 -16.58
N SER A 35 11.30 -4.36 -17.32
CA SER A 35 12.52 -3.96 -18.04
C SER A 35 13.62 -3.52 -17.06
N SER A 36 14.82 -3.21 -17.57
CA SER A 36 15.90 -2.63 -16.76
C SER A 36 15.70 -1.15 -16.40
N ALA A 37 14.67 -0.48 -16.94
CA ALA A 37 14.45 0.96 -16.76
C ALA A 37 14.15 1.36 -15.30
N ILE A 38 14.70 2.47 -14.82
CA ILE A 38 14.35 3.01 -13.51
C ILE A 38 12.98 3.71 -13.59
N LEU A 39 12.02 3.32 -12.75
CA LEU A 39 10.71 3.95 -12.70
C LEU A 39 10.64 4.99 -11.58
N LYS A 40 10.11 6.17 -11.90
CA LYS A 40 9.93 7.31 -10.99
C LYS A 40 8.78 8.18 -11.48
N VAL A 41 8.43 9.22 -10.73
CA VAL A 41 7.40 10.18 -11.17
C VAL A 41 7.66 10.66 -12.60
N GLY A 42 6.61 10.63 -13.42
CA GLY A 42 6.67 10.93 -14.85
C GLY A 42 6.91 9.74 -15.77
N SER A 43 7.33 8.58 -15.23
CA SER A 43 7.40 7.33 -16.00
C SER A 43 6.00 6.85 -16.37
N SER A 44 5.88 6.16 -17.50
CA SER A 44 4.62 5.54 -17.91
C SER A 44 4.84 4.26 -18.72
N GLY A 45 3.77 3.48 -18.92
CA GLY A 45 3.77 2.29 -19.76
C GLY A 45 3.67 0.98 -18.99
N LYS A 46 4.03 -0.12 -19.66
CA LYS A 46 3.81 -1.50 -19.18
C LYS A 46 4.46 -1.76 -17.81
N ASP A 47 5.70 -1.32 -17.62
CA ASP A 47 6.41 -1.49 -16.35
C ASP A 47 5.73 -0.77 -15.18
N VAL A 48 5.09 0.37 -15.45
CA VAL A 48 4.33 1.09 -14.42
C VAL A 48 3.01 0.38 -14.11
N LYS A 49 2.35 -0.22 -15.11
CA LYS A 49 1.16 -1.05 -14.88
C LYS A 49 1.50 -2.28 -14.03
N GLU A 50 2.61 -2.94 -14.33
CA GLU A 50 3.09 -4.09 -13.55
C GLU A 50 3.40 -3.69 -12.10
N LEU A 51 4.09 -2.55 -11.91
CA LEU A 51 4.35 -1.97 -10.60
C LEU A 51 3.06 -1.70 -9.82
N GLN A 52 2.11 -1.01 -10.44
CA GLN A 52 0.82 -0.66 -9.84
C GLN A 52 0.02 -1.91 -9.49
N GLY A 53 0.00 -2.92 -10.36
CA GLY A 53 -0.66 -4.20 -10.13
C GLY A 53 -0.09 -4.95 -8.92
N ARG A 54 1.24 -5.14 -8.88
CA ARG A 54 1.90 -5.79 -7.74
C ARG A 54 1.74 -5.01 -6.44
N LEU A 55 1.87 -3.68 -6.48
CA LEU A 55 1.61 -2.86 -5.30
C LEU A 55 0.14 -2.96 -4.86
N LYS A 56 -0.79 -3.15 -5.80
CA LYS A 56 -2.22 -3.32 -5.50
C LYS A 56 -2.51 -4.66 -4.87
N GLU A 57 -1.92 -5.74 -5.39
CA GLU A 57 -1.96 -7.08 -4.80
C GLU A 57 -1.46 -7.08 -3.36
N LEU A 58 -0.37 -6.37 -3.12
CA LEU A 58 0.23 -6.22 -1.80
C LEU A 58 -0.49 -5.21 -0.90
N GLY A 59 -1.54 -4.53 -1.40
CA GLY A 59 -2.32 -3.54 -0.64
C GLY A 59 -1.66 -2.16 -0.48
N PHE A 60 -0.52 -1.89 -1.14
CA PHE A 60 0.14 -0.58 -1.13
C PHE A 60 -0.47 0.42 -2.12
N PHE A 61 -1.15 -0.04 -3.17
CA PHE A 61 -1.72 0.81 -4.22
C PHE A 61 -3.21 0.53 -4.43
N ASN A 62 -4.05 1.57 -4.44
CA ASN A 62 -5.51 1.42 -4.61
C ASN A 62 -6.04 2.22 -5.82
N GLY A 63 -5.16 2.85 -6.60
CA GLY A 63 -5.52 3.54 -7.81
C GLY A 63 -5.94 2.61 -8.95
N ALA A 64 -6.35 3.21 -10.06
CA ALA A 64 -6.45 2.50 -11.33
C ALA A 64 -5.05 2.07 -11.79
N ILE A 65 -4.95 0.92 -12.44
CA ILE A 65 -3.71 0.47 -13.10
C ILE A 65 -3.66 1.18 -14.47
N ASP A 66 -3.42 2.49 -14.42
CA ASP A 66 -3.41 3.37 -15.59
C ASP A 66 -2.06 3.37 -16.32
N GLY A 67 -1.01 2.84 -15.69
CA GLY A 67 0.34 2.84 -16.23
C GLY A 67 1.00 4.21 -16.15
N VAL A 68 0.54 5.11 -15.28
CA VAL A 68 1.10 6.45 -15.06
C VAL A 68 1.72 6.53 -13.68
N PHE A 69 3.01 6.85 -13.63
CA PHE A 69 3.71 7.01 -12.36
C PHE A 69 3.48 8.42 -11.83
N GLY A 70 2.33 8.63 -11.22
CA GLY A 70 1.99 9.87 -10.52
C GLY A 70 2.34 9.84 -9.03
N THR A 71 1.90 10.86 -8.31
CA THR A 71 2.11 10.99 -6.85
C THR A 71 1.57 9.81 -6.06
N LYS A 72 0.41 9.27 -6.46
CA LYS A 72 -0.19 8.08 -5.81
C LYS A 72 0.75 6.87 -5.91
N THR A 73 1.25 6.58 -7.12
CA THR A 73 2.22 5.50 -7.37
C THR A 73 3.52 5.73 -6.58
N LYS A 74 4.04 6.96 -6.53
CA LYS A 74 5.23 7.31 -5.75
C LYS A 74 5.05 7.00 -4.27
N ASN A 75 3.94 7.45 -3.67
CA ASN A 75 3.67 7.22 -2.26
C ASN A 75 3.60 5.72 -1.95
N SER A 76 2.91 4.94 -2.78
CA SER A 76 2.85 3.49 -2.67
C SER A 76 4.23 2.83 -2.75
N VAL A 77 5.10 3.28 -3.66
CA VAL A 77 6.48 2.79 -3.78
C VAL A 77 7.29 3.13 -2.54
N THR A 78 7.25 4.39 -2.10
CA THR A 78 7.94 4.85 -0.88
C THR A 78 7.51 4.01 0.32
N TRP A 79 6.23 3.67 0.44
CA TRP A 79 5.73 2.85 1.55
C TRP A 79 6.13 1.39 1.45
N PHE A 80 6.05 0.81 0.26
CA PHE A 80 6.59 -0.52 0.00
C PHE A 80 8.08 -0.59 0.38
N GLN A 81 8.87 0.39 -0.06
CA GLN A 81 10.29 0.48 0.27
C GLN A 81 10.52 0.56 1.78
N TRP A 82 9.82 1.44 2.49
CA TRP A 82 9.91 1.55 3.95
C TRP A 82 9.57 0.24 4.64
N LYS A 83 8.45 -0.41 4.27
CA LYS A 83 7.98 -1.67 4.87
C LYS A 83 9.01 -2.80 4.75
N PHE A 84 9.78 -2.82 3.66
CA PHE A 84 10.80 -3.84 3.40
C PHE A 84 12.23 -3.37 3.72
N GLY A 85 12.39 -2.32 4.55
CA GLY A 85 13.70 -1.88 5.04
C GLY A 85 14.63 -1.32 3.95
N MET A 86 14.05 -0.75 2.88
CA MET A 86 14.78 -0.10 1.80
C MET A 86 14.75 1.42 1.98
N LYS A 87 15.63 2.11 1.24
CA LYS A 87 15.55 3.56 1.10
C LYS A 87 14.20 3.93 0.47
N ALA A 88 13.39 4.69 1.20
CA ALA A 88 12.04 5.07 0.83
C ALA A 88 12.02 6.35 -0.04
N ASP A 89 12.71 6.32 -1.18
CA ASP A 89 12.86 7.47 -2.08
C ASP A 89 11.79 7.56 -3.19
N GLY A 90 10.94 6.54 -3.30
CA GLY A 90 9.90 6.48 -4.33
C GLY A 90 10.45 6.16 -5.73
N VAL A 91 11.71 5.70 -5.82
CA VAL A 91 12.37 5.32 -7.07
C VAL A 91 12.48 3.81 -7.18
N VAL A 92 11.89 3.24 -8.22
CA VAL A 92 11.86 1.79 -8.47
C VAL A 92 13.09 1.38 -9.29
N GLY A 93 14.20 1.17 -8.58
CA GLY A 93 15.41 0.55 -9.10
C GLY A 93 15.41 -0.98 -8.97
N ALA A 94 16.52 -1.62 -9.36
CA ALA A 94 16.65 -3.09 -9.36
C ALA A 94 16.27 -3.75 -8.02
N LYS A 95 16.73 -3.19 -6.89
CA LYS A 95 16.42 -3.71 -5.55
C LYS A 95 14.90 -3.72 -5.26
N THR A 96 14.21 -2.64 -5.59
CA THR A 96 12.75 -2.52 -5.40
C THR A 96 12.00 -3.50 -6.29
N LYS A 97 12.44 -3.68 -7.55
CA LYS A 97 11.84 -4.64 -8.50
C LYS A 97 11.97 -6.08 -8.02
N VAL A 98 13.17 -6.48 -7.60
CA VAL A 98 13.42 -7.81 -7.02
C VAL A 98 12.52 -8.02 -5.81
N LYS A 99 12.42 -7.03 -4.92
CA LYS A 99 11.59 -7.17 -3.73
C LYS A 99 10.09 -7.28 -4.05
N LEU A 100 9.61 -6.53 -5.04
CA LEU A 100 8.24 -6.64 -5.53
C LEU A 100 7.98 -8.06 -6.03
N TRP A 101 8.87 -8.59 -6.88
CA TRP A 101 8.76 -9.95 -7.39
C TRP A 101 8.75 -11.00 -6.27
N GLU A 102 9.68 -10.91 -5.31
CA GLU A 102 9.73 -11.82 -4.16
C GLU A 102 8.44 -11.84 -3.34
N ALA A 103 7.83 -10.66 -3.16
CA ALA A 103 6.60 -10.49 -2.40
C ALA A 103 5.34 -10.90 -3.18
N THR A 104 5.45 -11.09 -4.50
CA THR A 104 4.33 -11.39 -5.41
C THR A 104 4.69 -12.49 -6.41
N LYS A 105 5.21 -13.62 -5.92
CA LYS A 105 5.62 -14.75 -6.76
C LYS A 105 4.46 -15.36 -7.56
N ASP A 106 3.25 -15.35 -6.97
CA ASP A 106 2.04 -15.91 -7.59
C ASP A 106 1.28 -14.89 -8.44
N TRP A 107 1.78 -13.64 -8.53
CA TRP A 107 1.15 -12.60 -9.33
C TRP A 107 1.17 -12.93 -10.82
N LYS A 108 -0.01 -12.84 -11.44
CA LYS A 108 -0.20 -12.96 -12.88
C LYS A 108 -0.82 -11.67 -13.41
N PRO A 109 -0.26 -11.04 -14.46
CA PRO A 109 -0.88 -9.85 -15.03
C PRO A 109 -2.29 -10.16 -15.52
N THR A 110 -3.31 -9.52 -14.94
CA THR A 110 -4.70 -9.68 -15.38
C THR A 110 -4.86 -9.15 -16.81
N ALA A 111 -5.61 -9.86 -17.65
CA ALA A 111 -5.74 -9.60 -19.09
C ALA A 111 -6.24 -8.18 -19.44
N GLU A 112 -6.92 -7.48 -18.53
CA GLU A 112 -7.30 -6.06 -18.71
C GLU A 112 -6.11 -5.08 -18.73
N SER A 113 -4.93 -5.51 -18.25
CA SER A 113 -3.72 -4.67 -18.16
C SER A 113 -2.71 -4.90 -19.30
N SER A 114 -2.98 -5.83 -20.21
CA SER A 114 -2.11 -6.16 -21.36
C SER A 114 -2.62 -5.54 -22.66
N GLY A 115 -2.71 -4.21 -22.69
CA GLY A 115 -2.90 -3.48 -23.95
C GLY A 115 -1.59 -3.48 -24.75
N THR A 116 -1.53 -4.29 -25.80
CA THR A 116 -0.55 -4.21 -26.88
C THR A 116 -0.67 -2.88 -27.62
N GLY A 117 0.45 -2.21 -27.93
CA GLY A 117 0.48 -1.25 -29.06
C GLY A 117 1.43 -0.07 -28.90
N SER A 118 2.61 -0.18 -29.52
CA SER A 118 3.39 0.95 -29.99
C SER A 118 2.74 1.55 -31.25
N THR A 119 2.78 2.89 -31.35
CA THR A 119 2.70 3.73 -32.57
C THR A 119 1.31 4.08 -33.18
N GLY A 120 1.03 5.39 -33.29
CA GLY A 120 0.25 5.97 -34.42
C GLY A 120 -1.06 6.73 -34.11
N THR A 121 -0.96 8.06 -34.07
CA THR A 121 -1.93 9.08 -34.56
C THR A 121 -3.44 8.99 -34.29
N GLY A 122 -3.95 10.03 -33.59
CA GLY A 122 -5.12 10.79 -34.03
C GLY A 122 -6.49 10.46 -33.43
N THR A 123 -7.10 11.50 -32.84
CA THR A 123 -8.54 11.73 -32.60
C THR A 123 -9.08 11.35 -31.21
N SER A 124 -9.50 12.38 -30.46
CA SER A 124 -10.30 12.30 -29.22
C SER A 124 -11.79 12.03 -29.53
N PRO A 125 -12.66 11.89 -28.51
CA PRO A 125 -13.24 10.64 -28.00
C PRO A 125 -14.70 10.44 -28.43
N PRO A 126 -15.34 9.35 -27.97
CA PRO A 126 -16.65 9.55 -27.36
C PRO A 126 -16.76 8.92 -25.97
N ALA A 127 -17.54 9.62 -25.14
CA ALA A 127 -18.00 9.20 -23.83
C ALA A 127 -19.12 8.15 -23.95
N SER A 128 -19.16 7.21 -23.00
CA SER A 128 -20.35 6.49 -22.49
C SER A 128 -19.84 5.31 -21.63
N SER A 129 -19.87 5.42 -20.31
CA SER A 129 -20.98 4.99 -19.43
C SER A 129 -21.08 3.47 -19.28
N GLY A 130 -20.76 3.01 -18.06
CA GLY A 130 -20.90 1.61 -17.61
C GLY A 130 -20.53 1.49 -16.13
N SER A 131 -21.47 1.90 -15.27
CA SER A 131 -21.47 1.73 -13.81
C SER A 131 -21.51 0.22 -13.44
N THR A 132 -20.87 -0.25 -12.38
CA THR A 132 -21.39 -0.18 -11.00
C THR A 132 -20.40 -0.86 -10.04
N ASP A 133 -19.66 -0.07 -9.26
CA ASP A 133 -19.49 -0.35 -7.83
C ASP A 133 -19.18 0.98 -7.14
N LEU A 134 -20.24 1.76 -6.95
CA LEU A 134 -20.20 2.95 -6.11
C LEU A 134 -19.99 2.46 -4.68
N SER A 135 -18.72 2.30 -4.29
CA SER A 135 -18.33 2.19 -2.89
C SER A 135 -19.09 3.28 -2.13
N LYS A 136 -19.95 2.90 -1.18
CA LYS A 136 -20.77 3.81 -0.37
C LYS A 136 -19.94 5.03 0.01
N SER A 137 -20.10 6.12 -0.74
CA SER A 137 -19.30 7.32 -0.54
C SER A 137 -19.79 7.91 0.77
N ASN A 138 -18.98 7.80 1.81
CA ASN A 138 -19.24 8.60 2.99
C ASN A 138 -19.11 10.09 2.60
N LYS A 139 -19.65 11.00 3.41
CA LYS A 139 -19.70 12.45 3.10
C LYS A 139 -18.32 13.04 2.72
N LEU A 140 -17.23 12.38 3.10
CA LEU A 140 -15.85 12.81 2.90
C LEU A 140 -15.13 12.11 1.73
N GLY A 141 -15.80 11.22 0.99
CA GLY A 141 -15.21 10.50 -0.15
C GLY A 141 -14.10 9.51 0.23
N LEU A 142 -14.08 9.02 1.47
CA LEU A 142 -13.07 8.07 1.93
C LEU A 142 -13.39 6.65 1.45
N SER A 143 -12.34 5.93 1.04
CA SER A 143 -12.47 4.54 0.60
C SER A 143 -12.66 3.57 1.77
N ALA A 144 -13.11 2.35 1.50
CA ALA A 144 -13.18 1.28 2.50
C ALA A 144 -11.82 0.99 3.16
N ASN A 145 -10.72 1.19 2.43
CA ASN A 145 -9.37 1.04 2.98
C ASN A 145 -9.00 2.20 3.92
N ASP A 146 -9.38 3.44 3.59
CA ASP A 146 -9.18 4.57 4.50
C ASP A 146 -9.92 4.33 5.82
N LEU A 147 -11.15 3.80 5.76
CA LEU A 147 -11.91 3.41 6.95
C LEU A 147 -11.20 2.33 7.76
N LYS A 148 -10.64 1.32 7.09
CA LYS A 148 -9.86 0.24 7.72
C LYS A 148 -8.61 0.81 8.42
N LEU A 149 -7.83 1.63 7.72
CA LEU A 149 -6.63 2.26 8.25
C LEU A 149 -6.95 3.14 9.45
N MET A 150 -7.97 3.99 9.34
CA MET A 150 -8.43 4.84 10.44
C MET A 150 -8.82 4.00 11.65
N ALA A 151 -9.61 2.94 11.45
CA ALA A 151 -10.08 2.12 12.56
C ALA A 151 -8.93 1.39 13.26
N ASN A 152 -7.94 0.89 12.51
CA ASN A 152 -6.76 0.25 13.11
C ASN A 152 -5.84 1.26 13.81
N ALA A 153 -5.67 2.46 13.24
CA ALA A 153 -4.94 3.54 13.88
C ALA A 153 -5.63 3.97 15.19
N VAL A 154 -6.93 4.24 15.15
CA VAL A 154 -7.75 4.58 16.33
C VAL A 154 -7.64 3.50 17.38
N TYR A 155 -7.75 2.22 16.99
CA TYR A 155 -7.64 1.11 17.94
C TYR A 155 -6.27 1.07 18.61
N GLY A 156 -5.16 1.24 17.86
CA GLY A 156 -3.82 1.28 18.45
C GLY A 156 -3.63 2.41 19.47
N GLU A 157 -4.19 3.58 19.18
CA GLU A 157 -4.01 4.77 20.02
C GLU A 157 -4.97 4.84 21.21
N SER A 158 -6.12 4.17 21.15
CA SER A 158 -7.20 4.35 22.12
C SER A 158 -7.83 3.05 22.62
N ARG A 159 -7.11 1.93 22.51
CA ARG A 159 -7.54 0.65 23.10
C ARG A 159 -7.69 0.80 24.62
N GLY A 160 -8.89 0.49 25.12
CA GLY A 160 -9.21 0.59 26.54
C GLY A 160 -9.66 1.98 27.00
N GLU A 161 -9.63 2.97 26.10
CA GLU A 161 -10.19 4.30 26.37
C GLU A 161 -11.73 4.28 26.28
N PRO A 162 -12.42 5.25 26.94
CA PRO A 162 -13.85 5.43 26.75
C PRO A 162 -14.19 5.65 25.28
N TYR A 163 -15.39 5.24 24.84
CA TYR A 163 -15.80 5.32 23.43
C TYR A 163 -15.59 6.72 22.84
N ILE A 164 -15.92 7.77 23.60
CA ILE A 164 -15.74 9.16 23.18
C ILE A 164 -14.26 9.53 22.94
N GLY A 165 -13.32 8.86 23.62
CA GLY A 165 -11.88 8.99 23.36
C GLY A 165 -11.45 8.34 22.04
N GLN A 166 -12.09 7.24 21.64
CA GLN A 166 -11.84 6.62 20.33
C GLN A 166 -12.35 7.52 19.20
N VAL A 167 -13.54 8.12 19.38
CA VAL A 167 -14.08 9.12 18.45
C VAL A 167 -13.16 10.34 18.38
N ALA A 168 -12.60 10.76 19.52
CA ALA A 168 -11.67 11.89 19.58
C ALA A 168 -10.41 11.67 18.73
N VAL A 169 -9.79 10.48 18.80
CA VAL A 169 -8.63 10.14 17.95
C VAL A 169 -9.02 10.12 16.47
N ALA A 170 -10.19 9.56 16.13
CA ALA A 170 -10.69 9.56 14.76
C ALA A 170 -10.91 10.98 14.22
N ALA A 171 -11.47 11.88 15.05
CA ALA A 171 -11.66 13.28 14.72
C ALA A 171 -10.32 14.00 14.47
N VAL A 172 -9.30 13.74 15.31
CA VAL A 172 -7.94 14.29 15.10
C VAL A 172 -7.37 13.87 13.74
N ILE A 173 -7.54 12.62 13.30
CA ILE A 173 -7.11 12.17 11.96
C ILE A 173 -7.77 13.03 10.89
N LEU A 174 -9.09 13.23 10.98
CA LEU A 174 -9.84 14.03 10.01
C LEU A 174 -9.47 15.52 10.06
N ASN A 175 -9.18 16.06 11.24
CA ASN A 175 -8.74 17.45 11.41
C ASN A 175 -7.35 17.66 10.80
N ARG A 176 -6.44 16.69 10.93
CA ARG A 176 -5.15 16.69 10.23
C ARG A 176 -5.35 16.66 8.72
N VAL A 177 -6.22 15.80 8.18
CA VAL A 177 -6.51 15.76 6.73
C VAL A 177 -7.01 17.11 6.20
N LYS A 178 -7.75 17.88 7.01
CA LYS A 178 -8.25 19.22 6.65
C LYS A 178 -7.23 20.34 6.86
N SER A 179 -6.20 20.11 7.68
CA SER A 179 -5.22 21.12 8.06
C SER A 179 -4.11 21.23 7.01
N GLN A 180 -3.72 22.48 6.69
CA GLN A 180 -2.62 22.75 5.75
C GLN A 180 -1.26 22.29 6.29
N SER A 181 -1.12 22.10 7.60
CA SER A 181 0.11 21.64 8.25
C SER A 181 0.37 20.13 8.10
N PHE A 182 -0.55 19.41 7.48
CA PHE A 182 -0.54 17.95 7.38
C PHE A 182 -0.86 17.48 5.95
N PRO A 183 -0.54 16.22 5.62
CA PRO A 183 -1.00 15.62 4.38
C PRO A 183 -2.52 15.64 4.26
N ASN A 184 -3.02 15.95 3.06
CA ASN A 184 -4.46 16.07 2.78
C ASN A 184 -5.15 14.74 2.45
N THR A 185 -4.62 13.62 2.95
CA THR A 185 -5.21 12.29 2.77
C THR A 185 -5.10 11.49 4.06
N VAL A 186 -6.09 10.65 4.36
CA VAL A 186 -6.11 9.79 5.57
C VAL A 186 -4.83 8.98 5.69
N SER A 187 -4.45 8.32 4.59
CA SER A 187 -3.24 7.52 4.57
C SER A 187 -1.98 8.37 4.73
N GLY A 188 -1.93 9.57 4.13
CA GLY A 188 -0.82 10.50 4.34
C GLY A 188 -0.64 10.89 5.81
N VAL A 189 -1.75 11.13 6.54
CA VAL A 189 -1.75 11.44 7.98
C VAL A 189 -1.33 10.24 8.81
N ILE A 190 -1.94 9.07 8.59
CA ILE A 190 -1.72 7.87 9.40
C ILE A 190 -0.28 7.38 9.31
N PHE A 191 0.35 7.47 8.13
CA PHE A 191 1.70 6.97 7.91
C PHE A 191 2.79 8.04 8.11
N GLN A 192 2.48 9.20 8.69
CA GLN A 192 3.54 10.11 9.13
C GLN A 192 4.45 9.43 10.16
N PRO A 193 5.79 9.59 10.08
CA PRO A 193 6.71 8.93 11.00
C PRO A 193 6.38 9.24 12.47
N GLY A 194 6.14 8.19 13.26
CA GLY A 194 5.83 8.30 14.68
C GLY A 194 4.45 8.85 15.02
N ALA A 195 3.55 9.03 14.05
CA ALA A 195 2.23 9.61 14.29
C ALA A 195 1.22 8.64 14.91
N PHE A 196 1.35 7.34 14.61
CA PHE A 196 0.47 6.26 15.09
C PHE A 196 1.27 4.98 15.35
N THR A 197 1.14 4.44 16.56
CA THR A 197 1.83 3.22 17.03
C THR A 197 1.45 1.99 16.21
N ALA A 198 0.18 1.86 15.80
CA ALA A 198 -0.33 0.76 14.98
C ALA A 198 0.43 0.56 13.66
N VAL A 199 1.06 1.62 13.13
CA VAL A 199 1.90 1.53 11.93
C VAL A 199 3.22 0.83 12.24
N ALA A 200 3.90 1.24 13.32
CA ALA A 200 5.17 0.66 13.75
C ALA A 200 5.00 -0.79 14.21
N ASP A 201 3.90 -1.08 14.90
CA ASP A 201 3.57 -2.41 15.43
C ASP A 201 3.02 -3.36 14.36
N GLY A 202 2.84 -2.88 13.12
CA GLY A 202 2.29 -3.65 12.01
C GLY A 202 0.81 -3.98 12.11
N GLN A 203 0.12 -3.50 13.14
CA GLN A 203 -1.30 -3.75 13.39
C GLN A 203 -2.23 -3.00 12.42
N ILE A 204 -1.71 -2.02 11.68
CA ILE A 204 -2.47 -1.19 10.74
C ILE A 204 -3.18 -2.00 9.62
N TRP A 205 -2.77 -3.24 9.37
CA TRP A 205 -3.32 -4.10 8.31
C TRP A 205 -4.31 -5.17 8.78
N LEU A 206 -4.54 -5.27 10.09
CA LEU A 206 -5.41 -6.29 10.68
C LEU A 206 -6.90 -6.01 10.41
N THR A 207 -7.75 -6.97 10.73
CA THR A 207 -9.20 -6.75 10.74
C THR A 207 -9.55 -5.72 11.83
N PRO A 208 -10.24 -4.62 11.48
CA PRO A 208 -10.57 -3.58 12.45
C PRO A 208 -11.42 -4.06 13.61
N ASN A 209 -11.13 -3.51 14.78
CA ASN A 209 -12.03 -3.64 15.92
C ASN A 209 -13.37 -2.91 15.63
N GLU A 210 -14.49 -3.57 15.93
CA GLU A 210 -15.82 -3.03 15.63
C GLU A 210 -16.13 -1.71 16.37
N ASN A 211 -15.65 -1.53 17.60
CA ASN A 211 -15.85 -0.26 18.33
C ASN A 211 -15.04 0.88 17.70
N ALA A 212 -13.78 0.62 17.32
CA ALA A 212 -12.96 1.62 16.64
C ALA A 212 -13.54 2.00 15.26
N LYS A 213 -14.08 1.02 14.52
CA LYS A 213 -14.77 1.24 13.25
C LYS A 213 -16.01 2.13 13.42
N LYS A 214 -16.83 1.88 14.45
CA LYS A 214 -17.98 2.74 14.79
C LYS A 214 -17.54 4.16 15.16
N ALA A 215 -16.48 4.29 15.97
CA ALA A 215 -15.94 5.59 16.35
C ALA A 215 -15.46 6.41 15.14
N VAL A 216 -14.81 5.75 14.17
CA VAL A 216 -14.45 6.36 12.89
C VAL A 216 -15.67 6.83 12.11
N GLN A 217 -16.72 6.00 12.05
CA GLN A 217 -17.96 6.37 11.37
C GLN A 217 -18.63 7.59 12.00
N ASP A 218 -18.67 7.68 13.33
CA ASP A 218 -19.24 8.82 14.05
C ASP A 218 -18.44 10.10 13.80
N ALA A 219 -17.11 10.02 13.80
CA ALA A 219 -16.26 11.16 13.45
C ALA A 219 -16.49 11.63 12.00
N ILE A 220 -16.66 10.70 11.06
CA ILE A 220 -16.99 11.01 9.66
C ILE A 220 -18.37 11.66 9.52
N ASN A 221 -19.31 11.28 10.39
CA ASN A 221 -20.64 11.88 10.46
C ASN A 221 -20.62 13.29 11.10
N GLY A 222 -19.47 13.76 11.56
CA GLY A 222 -19.24 15.12 12.05
C GLY A 222 -19.08 15.23 13.57
N LEU A 223 -19.07 14.11 14.29
CA LEU A 223 -18.83 14.14 15.73
C LEU A 223 -17.36 14.40 16.03
N ASP A 224 -17.03 15.62 16.48
CA ASP A 224 -15.71 15.98 16.97
C ASP A 224 -15.77 16.40 18.45
N PRO A 225 -15.51 15.48 19.40
CA PRO A 225 -15.50 15.81 20.82
C PRO A 225 -14.30 16.66 21.23
N THR A 226 -13.27 16.76 20.39
CA THR A 226 -12.03 17.50 20.68
C THR A 226 -12.17 19.00 20.42
N GLY A 227 -13.12 19.40 19.58
CA GLY A 227 -13.31 20.79 19.16
C GLY A 227 -12.24 21.27 18.18
N GLY A 228 -11.83 20.43 17.22
CA GLY A 228 -10.87 20.80 16.17
C GLY A 228 -9.41 20.52 16.50
N CYS A 229 -9.11 19.77 17.56
CA CYS A 229 -7.72 19.47 17.93
C CYS A 229 -7.01 18.67 16.83
N ILE A 230 -5.71 18.90 16.69
CA ILE A 230 -4.82 18.22 15.73
C ILE A 230 -3.69 17.44 16.40
N TYR A 231 -3.57 17.58 17.72
CA TYR A 231 -2.62 16.83 18.54
C TYR A 231 -3.32 16.24 19.77
N TYR A 232 -2.72 15.19 20.32
CA TYR A 232 -3.04 14.66 21.64
C TYR A 232 -1.82 13.97 22.22
N PHE A 233 -1.81 13.77 23.54
CA PHE A 233 -0.78 12.99 24.23
C PHE A 233 -1.30 12.44 25.55
N ASN A 234 -0.66 11.37 26.03
CA ASN A 234 -0.88 10.88 27.38
C ASN A 234 0.09 11.59 28.35
N PRO A 235 -0.40 12.37 29.33
CA PRO A 235 0.46 13.13 30.25
C PRO A 235 1.31 12.24 31.16
N GLU A 236 0.95 10.96 31.35
CA GLU A 236 1.73 10.01 32.15
C GLU A 236 2.98 9.51 31.41
N THR A 237 2.96 9.47 30.07
CA THR A 237 4.04 8.87 29.26
C THR A 237 4.73 9.85 28.31
N ALA A 238 4.16 11.04 28.09
CA ALA A 238 4.69 12.01 27.14
C ALA A 238 5.97 12.69 27.63
N THR A 239 7.07 12.44 26.94
CA THR A 239 8.39 13.03 27.23
C THR A 239 8.73 14.26 26.37
N SER A 240 7.95 14.53 25.31
CA SER A 240 8.22 15.62 24.37
C SER A 240 7.92 16.99 24.98
N LYS A 241 8.94 17.81 25.27
CA LYS A 241 8.72 19.20 25.76
C LYS A 241 7.85 20.04 24.82
N TRP A 242 7.95 19.78 23.52
CA TRP A 242 7.17 20.50 22.51
C TRP A 242 5.66 20.22 22.65
N ILE A 243 5.24 18.98 22.94
CA ILE A 243 3.81 18.68 23.04
C ILE A 243 3.17 19.38 24.24
N TRP A 244 3.91 19.50 25.34
CA TRP A 244 3.48 20.23 26.55
C TRP A 244 3.34 21.74 26.32
N SER A 245 3.98 22.29 25.28
CA SER A 245 3.86 23.70 24.89
C SER A 245 2.61 24.02 24.07
N ARG A 246 1.89 23.00 23.57
CA ARG A 246 0.70 23.20 22.75
C ARG A 246 -0.48 23.70 23.61
N PRO A 247 -1.35 24.57 23.07
CA PRO A 247 -2.57 24.97 23.77
C PRO A 247 -3.45 23.75 24.08
N GLN A 248 -3.56 23.40 25.36
CA GLN A 248 -4.34 22.25 25.83
C GLN A 248 -5.82 22.65 25.89
N VAL A 249 -6.67 21.87 25.24
CA VAL A 249 -8.10 22.18 25.09
C VAL A 249 -8.94 21.41 26.10
N LYS A 250 -8.73 20.09 26.20
CA LYS A 250 -9.46 19.22 27.12
C LYS A 250 -8.80 17.85 27.29
N THR A 251 -9.23 17.14 28.32
CA THR A 251 -8.82 15.76 28.60
C THR A 251 -10.00 14.82 28.35
N ILE A 252 -9.77 13.73 27.61
CA ILE A 252 -10.73 12.65 27.40
C ILE A 252 -10.02 11.33 27.66
N GLY A 253 -10.45 10.60 28.69
CA GLY A 253 -9.75 9.41 29.15
C GLY A 253 -8.33 9.77 29.58
N LYS A 254 -7.34 9.07 29.04
CA LYS A 254 -5.91 9.30 29.31
C LYS A 254 -5.27 10.35 28.40
N HIS A 255 -5.99 10.92 27.45
CA HIS A 255 -5.42 11.84 26.47
C HIS A 255 -5.80 13.29 26.73
N ILE A 256 -4.79 14.18 26.70
CA ILE A 256 -4.97 15.62 26.59
C ILE A 256 -4.94 15.98 25.11
N PHE A 257 -5.97 16.67 24.62
CA PHE A 257 -6.13 17.11 23.23
C PHE A 257 -5.74 18.58 23.07
N CYS A 258 -5.01 18.90 22.00
CA CYS A 258 -4.38 20.20 21.79
C CYS A 258 -4.53 20.72 20.35
N MET A 259 -4.46 22.05 20.22
CA MET A 259 -4.35 22.77 18.95
C MET A 259 -2.91 22.77 18.42
#